data_AF-A0A2P7TE95-F1
#
_entry.id   AF-A0A2P7TE95-F1
#
_cell.length_a   1.000
_cell.length_b   1.000
_cell.length_c   1.000
_cell.angle_alpha   90.00
_cell.angle_beta   90.00
_cell.angle_gamma   90.00
#
_symmetry.space_group_name_H-M   'P 1'
#
loop_
_entity.id
_entity.type
_entity.pdbx_description
1 polymer ?
#
loop_
_entity_poly.entity_id
_entity_poly.type
_entity_poly.pdbx_seq_one_letter_code
_entity_poly.pdbx_strand_id
1 'polypeptide(L)' 'MRYFDTKFLEEADEFISQLNPKAIRKILYNIDLAEQTNDPKLFRKL' A
#
# COMPACT_ATOMS: atom_id res chain seq x y z
N MET A 1 -5.31 -13.70 -7.64
CA MET A 1 -5.58 -12.92 -8.87
C MET A 1 -5.18 -11.49 -8.56
N ARG A 2 -4.28 -10.86 -9.33
CA ARG A 2 -3.91 -9.45 -9.14
C ARG A 2 -4.65 -8.62 -10.19
N TYR A 3 -5.35 -7.58 -9.75
CA TYR A 3 -6.11 -6.67 -10.61
C TYR A 3 -5.24 -5.53 -11.15
N PHE A 4 -4.23 -5.12 -10.39
CA PHE A 4 -3.24 -4.12 -10.76
C PHE A 4 -1.96 -4.34 -9.95
N ASP A 5 -0.88 -3.68 -10.37
CA ASP A 5 0.38 -3.62 -9.65
C ASP A 5 0.60 -2.19 -9.14
N THR A 6 1.11 -2.06 -7.91
CA THR A 6 1.47 -0.78 -7.31
C THR A 6 2.92 -0.44 -7.63
N LYS A 7 3.14 0.76 -8.17
CA LYS A 7 4.48 1.34 -8.33
C LYS A 7 4.70 2.37 -7.24
N PHE A 8 5.75 2.18 -6.44
CA PHE A 8 6.18 3.17 -5.47
C PHE A 8 7.05 4.21 -6.17
N LEU A 9 6.74 5.49 -5.92
CA LEU A 9 7.61 6.61 -6.26
C LEU A 9 8.69 6.73 -5.17
N GLU A 10 9.80 7.37 -5.50
CA GLU A 10 10.94 7.54 -4.60
C GLU A 10 10.53 8.25 -3.30
N GLU A 11 9.72 9.30 -3.41
CA GLU A 11 9.22 10.07 -2.28
C GLU A 11 8.32 9.23 -1.36
N ALA A 12 7.59 8.26 -1.93
CA ALA A 12 6.74 7.36 -1.16
C ALA A 12 7.59 6.34 -0.38
N ASP A 13 8.67 5.84 -0.97
CA ASP A 13 9.58 4.91 -0.29
C ASP A 13 10.33 5.61 0.85
N GLU A 14 10.85 6.82 0.59
CA GLU A 14 11.46 7.67 1.61
C GLU A 14 10.50 7.94 2.77
N PHE A 15 9.24 8.32 2.48
CA PHE A 15 8.21 8.53 3.50
C PHE A 15 7.92 7.28 4.32
N ILE A 16 7.70 6.13 3.66
CA ILE A 16 7.37 4.88 4.34
C ILE A 16 8.55 4.43 5.22
N SER A 17 9.79 4.62 4.78
CA SER A 17 10.99 4.24 5.53
C SER A 17 11.14 4.98 6.87
N GLN A 18 10.55 6.17 7.00
CA GLN A 18 10.57 6.98 8.23
C GLN A 18 9.54 6.53 9.26
N LEU A 19 8.59 5.65 8.89
CA LEU A 19 7.53 5.18 9.76
C LEU A 19 8.00 4.02 10.65
N ASN A 20 7.26 3.78 11.74
CA ASN A 20 7.53 2.62 12.58
C ASN A 20 7.17 1.30 11.85
N PRO A 21 7.82 0.17 12.21
CA PRO A 21 7.62 -1.11 11.52
C PRO A 21 6.18 -1.64 11.54
N LYS A 22 5.35 -1.22 12.50
CA LYS A 22 3.93 -1.61 12.57
C LYS A 22 3.10 -0.85 11.52
N ALA A 23 3.37 0.43 11.35
CA ALA A 23 2.73 1.27 10.33
C ALA A 23 3.11 0.82 8.92
N ILE A 24 4.41 0.60 8.65
CA ILE A 24 4.92 0.10 7.36
C ILE A 24 4.18 -1.19 6.96
N ARG A 25 4.16 -2.19 7.86
CA ARG A 25 3.47 -3.47 7.62
C ARG A 25 1.99 -3.29 7.28
N LYS A 26 1.30 -2.37 7.96
CA LYS A 26 -0.12 -2.11 7.73
C LYS A 26 -0.37 -1.46 6.36
N ILE A 27 0.49 -0.52 5.96
CA ILE A 27 0.41 0.13 4.65
C ILE A 27 0.62 -0.92 3.55
N LEU A 28 1.71 -1.68 3.61
CA LEU A 28 2.02 -2.70 2.61
C LEU A 28 0.92 -3.78 2.52
N TYR A 29 0.38 -4.21 3.67
CA TYR A 29 -0.74 -5.15 3.70
C TYR A 29 -1.99 -4.61 2.99
N ASN A 30 -2.34 -3.34 3.23
CA ASN A 30 -3.52 -2.74 2.59
C ASN A 30 -3.31 -2.57 1.08
N ILE A 31 -2.08 -2.27 0.64
CA ILE A 31 -1.72 -2.17 -0.78
C ILE A 31 -1.88 -3.55 -1.44
N ASP A 32 -1.27 -4.60 -0.88
CA ASP A 32 -1.37 -5.96 -1.42
C ASP A 32 -2.84 -6.46 -1.42
N LEU A 33 -3.61 -6.14 -0.38
CA LEU A 33 -5.04 -6.45 -0.34
C LEU A 33 -5.83 -5.71 -1.43
N ALA A 34 -5.51 -4.44 -1.70
CA ALA A 34 -6.15 -3.67 -2.76
C ALA A 34 -5.81 -4.25 -4.14
N GLU A 35 -4.55 -4.64 -4.40
CA GLU A 35 -4.13 -5.31 -5.64
C GLU A 35 -4.91 -6.60 -5.88
N GLN A 36 -5.24 -7.34 -4.82
CA GLN A 36 -5.91 -8.64 -4.91
C GLN A 36 -7.44 -8.55 -4.96
N THR A 37 -8.04 -7.47 -4.47
CA THR A 37 -9.51 -7.37 -4.32
C THR A 37 -10.14 -6.31 -5.22
N ASN A 38 -9.38 -5.32 -5.67
CA ASN A 38 -9.87 -4.13 -6.38
C ASN A 38 -11.06 -3.46 -5.65
N ASP A 39 -11.09 -3.54 -4.31
CA ASP A 39 -12.17 -2.95 -3.50
C ASP A 39 -12.00 -1.42 -3.45
N PRO A 40 -12.95 -0.64 -4.02
CA PRO A 40 -12.93 0.83 -4.01
C PRO A 40 -12.82 1.43 -2.61
N LYS A 41 -13.25 0.72 -1.57
CA LYS A 41 -13.21 1.19 -0.18
C LYS A 41 -11.80 1.18 0.41
N LEU A 42 -10.90 0.32 -0.09
CA LEU A 42 -9.51 0.26 0.36
C LEU A 42 -8.71 1.44 -0.18
N PHE A 43 -9.00 1.88 -1.40
CA PHE A 43 -8.39 3.08 -2.00
C PHE A 43 -8.69 4.37 -1.24
N ARG A 44 -9.81 4.45 -0.50
CA ARG A 44 -10.10 5.63 0.34
C ARG A 44 -9.23 5.72 1.59
N LYS A 45 -8.50 4.65 1.93
CA LYS A 45 -7.65 4.55 3.11
C LYS A 45 -6.15 4.68 2.78
N LEU A 46 -5.82 4.68 1.49
CA LEU A 46 -4.51 4.95 0.92
C LEU A 46 -4.50 6.41 0.45
#